data_AF-A0A5S4F2N7-F1
#
_entry.id   AF-A0A5S4F2N7-F1
#
_cell.length_a   1.000
_cell.length_b   1.000
_cell.length_c   1.000
_cell.angle_alpha   90.00
_cell.angle_beta   90.00
_cell.angle_gamma   90.00
#
_symmetry.space_group_name_H-M   'P 1'
#
loop_
_entity.id
_entity.type
_entity.pdbx_description
1 polymer ?
#
loop_
_entity_poly.entity_id
_entity_poly.type
_entity_poly.pdbx_seq_one_letter_code
_entity_poly.pdbx_strand_id
1 'polypeptide(L)'
;MPKTATPDTPTMQLKVGDEVRIFDVNAKRMGQPEGGWVGKVTKVGRTLITVHYSGGYKKVFRRDDGYANDNYRHQHIETPEMAARKTQREDAIATLRSHGIDLAYGHRFTNEHLEQMIALLGTFTWDE
;
A
#
# COMPACT_ATOMS: atom_id res chain seq x y z
N MET A 1 -29.34 19.98 2.35
CA MET A 1 -28.91 18.57 2.36
C MET A 1 -27.67 18.46 3.21
N PRO A 2 -27.65 17.66 4.29
CA PRO A 2 -26.45 17.52 5.11
C PRO A 2 -25.36 16.79 4.30
N LYS A 3 -24.16 17.36 4.30
CA LYS A 3 -22.96 16.81 3.66
C LYS A 3 -22.59 15.57 4.45
N THR A 4 -22.77 14.38 3.86
CA THR A 4 -22.30 13.12 4.43
C THR A 4 -20.80 13.24 4.67
N ALA A 5 -20.41 13.18 5.94
CA ALA A 5 -19.01 13.07 6.33
C ALA A 5 -18.48 11.77 5.73
N THR A 6 -17.45 11.88 4.90
CA THR A 6 -16.67 10.74 4.43
C THR A 6 -16.20 9.95 5.65
N PRO A 7 -16.36 8.61 5.70
CA PRO A 7 -15.89 7.82 6.82
C PRO A 7 -14.40 8.11 7.05
N ASP A 8 -14.03 8.31 8.31
CA ASP A 8 -12.70 8.70 8.78
C ASP A 8 -11.61 7.95 8.01
N THR A 9 -11.02 8.62 7.00
CA THR A 9 -9.81 8.12 6.38
C THR A 9 -8.80 7.99 7.50
N PRO A 10 -8.28 6.79 7.80
CA PRO A 10 -7.34 6.61 8.89
C PRO A 10 -6.17 7.55 8.64
N THR A 11 -6.10 8.62 9.44
CA THR A 11 -5.04 9.61 9.30
C THR A 11 -3.74 8.89 9.59
N MET A 12 -2.79 8.93 8.66
CA MET A 12 -1.48 8.31 8.86
C MET A 12 -0.85 8.85 10.15
N GLN A 13 -0.75 7.98 11.16
CA GLN A 13 -0.13 8.29 12.44
C GLN A 13 1.38 8.08 12.33
N LEU A 14 2.04 8.98 11.59
CA LEU A 14 3.48 8.99 11.43
C LEU A 14 4.12 10.01 12.39
N LYS A 15 5.28 9.66 12.94
CA LYS A 15 6.15 10.57 13.71
C LYS A 15 7.46 10.81 12.97
N VAL A 16 8.17 11.87 13.38
CA VAL A 16 9.53 12.13 12.87
C VAL A 16 10.42 10.95 13.23
N GLY A 17 11.17 10.47 12.24
CA GLY A 17 12.06 9.33 12.37
C GLY A 17 11.50 8.02 11.80
N ASP A 18 10.19 7.93 11.55
CA ASP A 18 9.59 6.72 10.99
C ASP A 18 10.09 6.46 9.57
N GLU A 19 10.27 5.18 9.26
CA GLU A 19 10.47 4.71 7.89
C GLU A 19 9.13 4.64 7.17
N VAL A 20 9.13 5.03 5.90
CA VAL A 20 8.00 4.89 4.98
C VAL A 20 8.48 4.37 3.64
N ARG A 21 7.55 3.80 2.86
CA ARG A 21 7.76 3.42 1.47
C ARG A 21 7.06 4.41 0.57
N ILE A 22 7.79 4.91 -0.42
CA ILE A 22 7.27 5.82 -1.44
C ILE A 22 7.01 5.03 -2.71
N PHE A 23 5.77 5.07 -3.15
CA PHE A 23 5.31 4.46 -4.40
C PHE A 23 4.99 5.52 -5.43
N ASP A 24 5.03 5.13 -6.70
CA ASP A 24 4.69 5.99 -7.84
C ASP A 24 3.75 5.19 -8.75
N VAL A 25 2.66 5.81 -9.20
CA VAL A 25 1.74 5.15 -10.16
C VAL A 25 2.42 4.76 -11.47
N ASN A 26 3.56 5.38 -11.80
CA ASN A 26 4.40 5.04 -12.94
C ASN A 26 5.65 4.22 -12.54
N ALA A 27 5.57 3.42 -11.47
CA ALA A 27 6.67 2.65 -10.88
C ALA A 27 7.65 2.04 -11.90
N LYS A 28 7.13 1.29 -12.89
CA LYS A 28 7.94 0.63 -13.93
C LYS A 28 8.75 1.62 -14.78
N ARG A 29 8.17 2.76 -15.15
CA ARG A 29 8.84 3.79 -15.95
C ARG A 29 9.90 4.54 -15.16
N MET A 30 9.70 4.67 -13.85
CA MET A 30 10.58 5.43 -12.96
C MET A 30 11.69 4.58 -12.33
N GLY A 31 11.80 3.30 -12.70
CA GLY A 31 12.78 2.38 -12.11
C GLY A 31 12.57 2.17 -10.60
N GLN A 32 11.32 2.20 -10.15
CA GLN A 32 11.01 2.00 -8.74
C GLN A 32 11.28 0.54 -8.31
N PRO A 33 11.94 0.32 -7.15
CA PRO A 33 12.10 -1.02 -6.58
C PRO A 33 10.75 -1.69 -6.25
N GLU A 34 10.71 -3.01 -6.23
CA GLU A 34 9.50 -3.83 -5.99
C GLU A 34 8.82 -3.56 -4.63
N GLY A 35 9.55 -2.99 -3.66
CA GLY A 35 9.02 -2.56 -2.36
C GLY A 35 8.90 -1.03 -2.19
N GLY A 36 8.94 -0.27 -3.29
CA GLY A 36 8.97 1.19 -3.27
C GLY A 36 10.32 1.76 -2.82
N TRP A 37 10.49 3.08 -2.90
CA TRP A 37 11.68 3.75 -2.39
C TRP A 37 11.60 3.91 -0.87
N VAL A 38 12.71 3.62 -0.19
CA VAL A 38 12.82 3.83 1.25
C VAL A 38 12.97 5.31 1.55
N GLY A 39 12.10 5.83 2.42
CA GLY A 39 12.15 7.19 2.92
C GLY A 39 12.06 7.25 4.44
N LYS A 40 12.54 8.36 5.01
CA LYS A 40 12.44 8.67 6.44
C LYS A 40 11.68 9.96 6.65
N VAL A 41 10.71 9.94 7.57
CA VAL A 41 9.94 11.12 7.95
C VAL A 41 10.84 12.11 8.69
N THR A 42 10.98 13.32 8.18
CA THR A 42 11.83 14.37 8.76
C THR A 42 11.05 15.48 9.43
N LYS A 43 9.78 15.69 9.05
CA LYS A 43 8.90 16.68 9.67
C LYS A 43 7.45 16.24 9.56
N VAL A 44 6.71 16.38 10.66
CA VAL A 44 5.26 16.15 10.69
C VAL A 44 4.58 17.45 11.10
N GLY A 45 3.70 17.95 10.25
CA GLY A 45 2.82 19.08 10.52
C GLY A 45 1.38 18.63 10.76
N ARG A 46 0.48 19.61 10.89
CA ARG A 46 -0.95 19.34 11.06
C ARG A 46 -1.54 18.59 9.87
N THR A 47 -1.20 19.00 8.66
CA THR A 47 -1.76 18.47 7.40
C THR A 47 -0.72 17.87 6.46
N LEU A 48 0.57 18.06 6.73
CA LEU A 48 1.65 17.70 5.83
C LEU A 48 2.72 16.85 6.52
N ILE A 49 3.31 15.93 5.78
CA ILE A 49 4.41 15.07 6.20
C ILE A 49 5.56 15.30 5.21
N THR A 50 6.76 15.50 5.72
CA THR A 50 7.97 15.65 4.91
C THR A 50 8.81 14.40 5.04
N VAL A 51 9.25 13.86 3.91
CA VAL A 51 10.04 12.63 3.83
C VAL A 51 11.31 12.91 3.04
N HIS A 52 12.45 12.43 3.55
CA HIS A 52 13.70 12.35 2.81
C HIS A 52 13.89 10.94 2.27
N TYR A 53 14.31 10.81 1.02
CA TYR A 53 14.48 9.51 0.36
C TYR A 53 15.61 9.52 -0.69
N SER A 54 16.09 8.31 -1.00
CA SER A 54 17.14 7.92 -1.96
C SER A 54 17.94 9.05 -2.63
N GLY A 55 19.13 9.40 -2.12
CA GLY A 55 20.04 10.34 -2.79
C GLY A 55 19.87 11.82 -2.42
N GLY A 56 19.17 12.10 -1.32
CA GLY A 56 19.01 13.47 -0.78
C GLY A 56 17.75 14.19 -1.23
N TYR A 57 16.84 13.51 -1.92
CA TYR A 57 15.56 14.12 -2.31
C TYR A 57 14.64 14.28 -1.11
N LYS A 58 13.87 15.36 -1.14
CA LYS A 58 12.88 15.72 -0.14
C LYS A 58 11.54 15.88 -0.83
N LYS A 59 10.51 15.22 -0.32
CA LYS A 59 9.14 15.33 -0.83
C LYS A 59 8.17 15.58 0.33
N VAL A 60 7.07 16.25 0.03
CA VAL A 60 6.01 16.58 0.97
C VAL A 60 4.75 15.82 0.55
N PHE A 61 4.13 15.16 1.51
CA PHE A 61 2.91 14.37 1.36
C PHE A 61 1.82 14.96 2.25
N ARG A 62 0.57 14.75 1.87
CA ARG A 62 -0.57 15.10 2.71
C ARG A 62 -0.79 14.01 3.75
N ARG A 63 -1.18 14.43 4.95
CA ARG A 63 -1.33 13.54 6.10
C ARG A 63 -2.65 12.76 6.09
N ASP A 64 -3.67 13.30 5.44
CA ASP A 64 -5.00 12.72 5.33
C ASP A 64 -5.01 11.48 4.44
N ASP A 65 -4.29 11.51 3.32
CA ASP A 65 -4.35 10.45 2.30
C ASP A 65 -2.98 9.90 1.88
N GLY A 66 -1.88 10.46 2.38
CA GLY A 66 -0.52 10.00 2.08
C GLY A 66 -0.03 10.35 0.67
N TYR A 67 -0.79 11.08 -0.14
CA TYR A 67 -0.36 11.46 -1.49
C TYR A 67 0.55 12.67 -1.50
N ALA A 68 1.39 12.77 -2.52
CA ALA A 68 2.26 13.91 -2.73
C ALA A 68 1.45 15.21 -2.77
N ASN A 69 1.93 16.23 -2.07
CA ASN A 69 1.34 17.56 -2.08
C ASN A 69 1.80 18.33 -3.32
N ASP A 70 1.45 17.83 -4.50
CA ASP A 70 1.66 18.46 -5.80
C ASP A 70 0.38 18.31 -6.67
N ASN A 71 0.39 18.91 -7.87
CA ASN A 71 -0.77 18.91 -8.76
C ASN A 71 -1.05 17.54 -9.40
N TYR A 72 -0.07 16.63 -9.42
CA TYR A 72 -0.17 15.35 -10.13
C TYR A 72 -0.58 14.21 -9.21
N ARG A 73 -0.17 14.24 -7.94
CA ARG A 73 -0.49 13.22 -6.93
C ARG A 73 -0.12 11.79 -7.37
N HIS A 74 0.92 11.65 -8.19
CA HIS A 74 1.38 10.35 -8.69
C HIS A 74 2.13 9.54 -7.63
N GLN A 75 2.69 10.22 -6.63
CA GLN A 75 3.45 9.59 -5.57
C GLN A 75 2.62 9.53 -4.30
N HIS A 76 2.76 8.45 -3.56
CA HIS A 76 2.14 8.28 -2.25
C HIS A 76 3.07 7.54 -1.30
N ILE A 77 2.85 7.74 0.00
CA ILE A 77 3.57 7.05 1.06
C ILE A 77 2.70 5.98 1.71
N GLU A 78 3.32 4.86 2.06
CA GLU A 78 2.74 3.80 2.87
C GLU A 78 3.70 3.48 4.03
N THR A 79 3.16 2.99 5.14
CA THR A 79 4.02 2.42 6.19
C THR A 79 4.61 1.09 5.69
N PRO A 80 5.76 0.63 6.21
CA PRO A 80 6.31 -0.68 5.86
C PRO A 80 5.31 -1.83 6.08
N GLU A 81 4.49 -1.74 7.13
CA GLU A 81 3.44 -2.72 7.44
C GLU A 81 2.31 -2.72 6.40
N MET A 82 1.88 -1.53 5.94
CA MET A 82 0.88 -1.42 4.88
C MET A 82 1.40 -1.98 3.56
N ALA A 83 2.65 -1.64 3.21
CA ALA A 83 3.30 -2.14 2.02
C ALA A 83 3.42 -3.67 2.07
N ALA A 84 3.90 -4.23 3.18
CA ALA A 84 4.02 -5.68 3.37
C ALA A 84 2.64 -6.38 3.27
N ARG A 85 1.60 -5.81 3.87
CA ARG A 85 0.23 -6.35 3.80
C ARG A 85 -0.32 -6.36 2.37
N LYS A 86 0.05 -5.36 1.57
CA LYS A 86 -0.35 -5.27 0.16
C LYS A 86 0.39 -6.31 -0.69
N THR A 87 1.70 -6.44 -0.51
CA THR A 87 2.48 -7.49 -1.17
C THR A 87 1.95 -8.87 -0.84
N GLN A 88 1.74 -9.17 0.44
CA GLN A 88 1.17 -10.45 0.90
C GLN A 88 -0.18 -10.74 0.23
N ARG A 89 -1.02 -9.71 0.06
CA ARG A 89 -2.30 -9.83 -0.64
C ARG A 89 -2.12 -10.13 -2.12
N GLU A 90 -1.22 -9.43 -2.81
CA GLU A 90 -0.94 -9.64 -4.23
C GLU A 90 -0.40 -11.06 -4.47
N ASP A 91 0.51 -11.52 -3.60
CA ASP A 91 1.04 -12.89 -3.62
C ASP A 91 -0.07 -13.92 -3.40
N ALA A 92 -0.94 -13.70 -2.41
CA ALA A 92 -2.07 -14.59 -2.14
C ALA A 92 -3.00 -14.72 -3.35
N ILE A 93 -3.30 -13.61 -4.03
CA ILE A 93 -4.10 -13.60 -5.26
C ILE A 93 -3.37 -14.34 -6.39
N ALA A 94 -2.06 -14.16 -6.52
CA ALA A 94 -1.26 -14.86 -7.51
C ALA A 94 -1.26 -16.38 -7.28
N THR A 95 -1.13 -16.83 -6.02
CA THR A 95 -1.25 -18.24 -5.64
C THR A 95 -2.62 -18.81 -5.98
N LEU A 96 -3.71 -18.12 -5.63
CA LEU A 96 -5.06 -18.60 -5.99
C LEU A 96 -5.22 -18.77 -7.51
N ARG A 97 -4.70 -17.81 -8.28
CA ARG A 97 -4.72 -17.87 -9.75
C ARG A 97 -3.87 -19.01 -10.32
N SER A 98 -2.72 -19.33 -9.72
CA SER A 98 -1.92 -20.48 -10.18
C SER A 98 -2.63 -21.81 -9.98
N HIS A 99 -3.61 -21.87 -9.06
CA HIS A 99 -4.51 -23.01 -8.86
C HIS A 99 -5.83 -22.89 -9.65
N GLY A 100 -5.92 -21.96 -10.61
CA GLY A 100 -7.10 -21.79 -11.47
C GLY A 100 -8.28 -21.09 -10.80
N ILE A 101 -8.10 -20.53 -9.60
CA ILE A 101 -9.13 -19.77 -8.90
C ILE A 101 -8.99 -18.30 -9.28
N ASP A 102 -9.91 -17.79 -10.09
CA ASP A 102 -9.99 -16.36 -10.37
C ASP A 102 -10.97 -15.66 -9.42
N LEU A 103 -10.53 -14.55 -8.85
CA LEU A 103 -11.34 -13.74 -7.97
C LEU A 103 -12.13 -12.76 -8.85
N ALA A 104 -13.43 -13.02 -8.98
CA ALA A 104 -14.31 -12.22 -9.82
C ALA A 104 -14.19 -10.71 -9.52
N TYR A 105 -14.10 -9.93 -10.59
CA TYR A 105 -13.92 -8.48 -10.53
C TYR A 105 -15.08 -7.82 -9.76
N GLY A 106 -14.75 -7.02 -8.75
CA GLY A 106 -15.72 -6.29 -7.92
C GLY A 106 -15.98 -6.89 -6.54
N HIS A 107 -15.57 -8.13 -6.27
CA HIS A 107 -15.64 -8.71 -4.93
C HIS A 107 -14.47 -8.26 -4.07
N ARG A 108 -14.77 -7.75 -2.86
CA ARG A 108 -13.76 -7.33 -1.88
C ARG A 108 -13.52 -8.46 -0.88
N PHE A 109 -12.50 -9.28 -1.13
CA PHE A 109 -12.01 -10.25 -0.15
C PHE A 109 -11.09 -9.55 0.85
N THR A 110 -11.18 -9.86 2.14
CA THR A 110 -10.18 -9.44 3.14
C THR A 110 -8.91 -10.28 2.97
N ASN A 111 -7.79 -9.88 3.58
CA ASN A 111 -6.58 -10.71 3.55
C ASN A 111 -6.80 -12.05 4.25
N GLU A 112 -7.54 -12.06 5.36
CA GLU A 112 -7.90 -13.28 6.08
C GLU A 112 -8.69 -14.27 5.20
N HIS A 113 -9.65 -13.78 4.40
CA HIS A 113 -10.36 -14.65 3.45
C HIS A 113 -9.41 -15.27 2.42
N LEU A 114 -8.45 -14.51 1.91
CA LEU A 114 -7.47 -15.03 0.95
C LEU A 114 -6.57 -16.10 1.58
N GLU A 115 -6.10 -15.86 2.81
CA GLU A 115 -5.30 -16.81 3.58
C GLU A 115 -6.07 -18.10 3.86
N GLN A 116 -7.35 -18.01 4.25
CA GLN A 116 -8.21 -19.17 4.46
C GLN A 116 -8.42 -19.97 3.17
N MET A 117 -8.60 -19.31 2.03
CA MET A 117 -8.72 -19.99 0.72
C MET A 117 -7.42 -20.72 0.35
N ILE A 118 -6.27 -20.11 0.59
CA ILE A 118 -4.96 -20.75 0.37
C ILE A 118 -4.76 -21.94 1.31
N ALA A 119 -5.13 -21.80 2.59
CA ALA A 119 -5.04 -22.89 3.56
C ALA A 119 -5.90 -24.09 3.13
N LEU A 120 -7.11 -23.85 2.61
CA LEU A 120 -7.97 -24.89 2.06
C LEU A 120 -7.33 -25.60 0.87
N LEU A 121 -6.71 -24.87 -0.07
CA LEU A 121 -5.98 -25.49 -1.19
C LEU A 121 -4.89 -26.45 -0.71
N GLY A 122 -4.17 -26.11 0.36
CA GLY A 122 -3.15 -26.97 0.97
C GLY A 122 -3.69 -28.25 1.60
N THR A 123 -5.00 -28.36 1.82
CA THR A 123 -5.65 -29.57 2.34
C THR A 123 -6.14 -30.52 1.24
N PHE A 124 -6.21 -30.06 -0.01
CA PHE A 124 -6.53 -30.93 -1.14
C PHE A 124 -5.27 -31.68 -1.58
N THR A 125 -5.15 -32.95 -1.15
CA THR A 125 -4.25 -33.90 -1.78
C THR A 125 -4.88 -34.34 -3.10
N TRP A 126 -4.25 -33.97 -4.21
CA TRP A 126 -4.60 -34.52 -5.53
C TRP A 126 -3.94 -35.89 -5.63
N ASP A 127 -4.72 -36.96 -5.40
CA ASP A 127 -4.27 -38.30 -5.78
C ASP A 127 -4.13 -38.31 -7.31
N GLU A 128 -2.90 -38.50 -7.80
CA GLU A 128 -2.57 -38.71 -9.23
C GLU A 128 -3.17 -40.01 -9.78
#